data_AF-A0AAU0WAM3-F1
#
_entry.id   AF-A0AAU0WAM3-F1
#
_cell.length_a   1.000
_cell.length_b   1.000
_cell.length_c   1.000
_cell.angle_alpha   90.00
_cell.angle_beta   90.00
_cell.angle_gamma   90.00
#
_symmetry.space_group_name_H-M   'P 1'
#
loop_
_entity.id
_entity.type
_entity.pdbx_description
1 polymer ?
#
loop_
_entity_poly.entity_id
_entity_poly.type
_entity_poly.pdbx_seq_one_letter_code
_entity_poly.pdbx_strand_id
1 'polypeptide(L)'
;MFIRRGRVGGRRPLVASHLPVTHKPTPAESAQHKATKERVVETATRYGLDSEAEVPVADRRSVTDAVVTGPNGIRIGWEIQYHHISPSSVHRRSVNAVENGITPLWVAKDRTASLIDRAPWARVDDMPWKDIADGKEMVIRGGYRHLQVWKCVPSSDRHCLVSEGAGHCGAMHADWFVPALCLPEKKPVHIEDLVLRSATGESVPVYVPSCGNGRAGRHMWVSVDDRMLWEEIAGERTPLPPVPVEEDDDVITFAEQEIDRTCRAGEEGWFVSDARPLRDLGQPTGGFTLPRMPVRGSRDPMRITPVERAAASAALGCPTWELGPCAGCGQLMRRYGRYAAMYCRVCRAVLNGQ
;
A
#
# COMPACT_ATOMS: atom_id res chain seq x y z
N MET A 1 33.78 -17.41 -14.34
CA MET A 1 32.43 -17.48 -14.92
C MET A 1 31.46 -17.56 -13.77
N PHE A 2 30.58 -16.56 -13.59
CA PHE A 2 29.58 -16.60 -12.52
C PHE A 2 28.29 -17.16 -13.10
N ILE A 3 27.58 -17.98 -12.34
CA ILE A 3 26.24 -18.44 -12.72
C ILE A 3 25.26 -17.54 -11.98
N ARG A 4 24.39 -16.83 -12.70
CA ARG A 4 23.31 -16.03 -12.10
C ARG A 4 21.95 -16.58 -12.52
N ARG A 5 20.94 -16.38 -11.68
CA ARG A 5 19.54 -16.57 -12.10
C ARG A 5 19.21 -15.46 -13.11
N GLY A 6 19.06 -15.82 -14.38
CA GLY A 6 18.60 -14.92 -15.43
C GLY A 6 17.07 -14.95 -15.52
N ARG A 7 16.48 -14.04 -16.28
CA ARG A 7 15.08 -14.15 -16.70
C ARG A 7 15.05 -14.13 -18.22
N VAL A 8 14.53 -15.20 -18.82
CA VAL A 8 14.47 -15.39 -20.28
C VAL A 8 13.11 -15.99 -20.61
N GLY A 9 12.29 -15.27 -21.39
CA GLY A 9 10.97 -15.75 -21.81
C GLY A 9 10.03 -16.04 -20.64
N GLY A 10 10.12 -15.27 -19.54
CA GLY A 10 9.33 -15.48 -18.34
C GLY A 10 9.80 -16.63 -17.42
N ARG A 11 10.78 -17.42 -17.84
CA ARG A 11 11.43 -18.48 -17.03
C ARG A 11 12.67 -17.93 -16.32
N ARG A 12 13.13 -18.60 -15.26
CA ARG A 12 14.32 -18.21 -14.47
C ARG A 12 15.49 -19.20 -14.60
N PRO A 13 16.09 -19.36 -15.79
CA PRO A 13 17.21 -20.28 -15.96
C PRO A 13 18.47 -19.80 -15.22
N LEU A 14 19.36 -20.73 -14.91
CA LEU A 14 20.74 -20.41 -14.56
C LEU A 14 21.49 -20.00 -15.84
N VAL A 15 21.98 -18.76 -15.87
CA VAL A 15 22.65 -18.17 -17.02
C VAL A 15 24.10 -17.84 -16.66
N ALA A 16 25.01 -18.16 -17.57
CA ALA A 16 26.39 -17.72 -17.52
C ALA A 16 26.45 -16.18 -17.52
N SER A 17 27.05 -15.60 -16.50
CA SER A 17 27.29 -14.16 -16.39
C SER A 17 28.77 -13.89 -16.27
N HIS A 18 29.29 -13.14 -17.23
CA HIS A 18 30.52 -12.39 -17.05
C HIS A 18 30.10 -11.09 -16.36
N LEU A 19 30.15 -11.06 -15.02
CA LEU A 19 29.99 -9.80 -14.30
C LEU A 19 31.21 -8.93 -14.64
N PRO A 20 31.06 -7.76 -15.26
CA PRO A 20 32.13 -6.79 -15.18
C PRO A 20 32.29 -6.48 -13.70
N VAL A 21 33.49 -6.72 -13.15
CA VAL A 21 33.85 -6.25 -11.81
C VAL A 21 34.03 -4.74 -11.92
N THR A 22 32.95 -3.99 -12.13
CA THR A 22 33.04 -2.52 -12.19
C THR A 22 33.06 -1.89 -10.81
N HIS A 23 32.70 -2.63 -9.75
CA HIS A 23 32.95 -2.18 -8.38
C HIS A 23 33.26 -3.37 -7.48
N LYS A 24 34.37 -3.30 -6.73
CA LYS A 24 34.47 -4.03 -5.46
C LYS A 24 33.33 -3.48 -4.57
N PRO A 25 32.43 -4.32 -4.03
CA PRO A 25 31.51 -3.86 -3.01
C PRO A 25 32.35 -3.33 -1.86
N THR A 26 32.33 -2.02 -1.67
CA THR A 26 32.89 -1.42 -0.46
C THR A 26 32.04 -1.93 0.70
N PRO A 27 32.63 -2.45 1.79
CA PRO A 27 31.90 -2.77 3.01
C PRO A 27 31.17 -1.57 3.61
N ALA A 28 31.49 -0.36 3.15
CA ALA A 28 30.86 0.88 3.54
C ALA A 28 29.43 0.98 3.01
N GLU A 29 28.51 1.31 3.92
CA GLU A 29 27.17 1.80 3.63
C GLU A 29 27.21 2.89 2.54
N SER A 30 26.25 2.86 1.61
CA SER A 30 26.23 3.86 0.54
C SER A 30 25.90 5.24 1.11
N ALA A 31 26.56 6.28 0.62
CA ALA A 31 26.31 7.66 1.08
C ALA A 31 24.82 8.07 0.93
N GLN A 32 24.13 7.53 -0.08
CA GLN A 32 22.70 7.76 -0.30
C GLN A 32 21.84 7.09 0.78
N HIS A 33 22.15 5.84 1.15
CA HIS A 33 21.47 5.16 2.26
C HIS A 33 21.68 5.94 3.55
N LYS A 34 22.96 6.25 3.87
CA LYS A 34 23.33 6.98 5.08
C LYS A 34 22.61 8.34 5.19
N ALA A 35 22.62 9.14 4.12
CA ALA A 35 21.96 10.45 4.11
C ALA A 35 20.45 10.34 4.35
N THR A 36 19.79 9.29 3.83
CA THR A 36 18.35 9.09 4.03
C THR A 36 18.05 8.66 5.47
N LYS A 37 18.86 7.75 6.02
CA LYS A 37 18.78 7.32 7.42
C LYS A 37 18.95 8.50 8.37
N GLU A 38 20.00 9.30 8.18
CA GLU A 38 20.26 10.51 8.96
C GLU A 38 19.10 11.51 8.86
N ARG A 39 18.55 11.71 7.67
CA ARG A 39 17.40 12.60 7.47
C ARG A 39 16.15 12.16 8.22
N VAL A 40 15.85 10.86 8.25
CA VAL A 40 14.72 10.31 9.01
C VAL A 40 14.90 10.59 10.51
N VAL A 41 16.10 10.32 11.04
CA VAL A 41 16.45 10.53 12.45
C VAL A 41 16.42 12.02 12.82
N GLU A 42 17.01 12.88 11.98
CA GLU A 42 16.99 14.33 12.18
C GLU A 42 15.56 14.88 12.16
N THR A 43 14.74 14.37 11.25
CA THR A 43 13.32 14.76 11.16
C THR A 43 12.56 14.35 12.41
N ALA A 44 12.74 13.12 12.89
CA ALA A 44 12.12 12.66 14.13
C ALA A 44 12.53 13.55 15.32
N THR A 45 13.83 13.84 15.44
CA THR A 45 14.39 14.74 16.46
C THR A 45 13.79 16.15 16.37
N ARG A 46 13.67 16.70 15.15
CA ARG A 46 13.09 18.03 14.90
C ARG A 46 11.64 18.13 15.36
N TYR A 47 10.88 17.04 15.26
CA TYR A 47 9.50 16.96 15.74
C TYR A 47 9.39 16.54 17.22
N GLY A 48 10.52 16.40 17.93
CA GLY A 48 10.53 15.99 19.34
C GLY A 48 10.13 14.53 19.57
N LEU A 49 10.26 13.69 18.55
CA LEU A 49 10.04 12.24 18.64
C LEU A 49 11.33 11.55 19.09
N ASP A 50 11.17 10.44 19.79
CA ASP A 50 12.30 9.58 20.15
C ASP A 50 12.75 8.80 18.90
N SER A 51 14.05 8.70 18.69
CA SER A 51 14.60 8.03 17.52
C SER A 51 15.96 7.42 17.80
N GLU A 52 16.14 6.19 17.34
CA GLU A 52 17.39 5.45 17.45
C GLU A 52 17.82 5.01 16.04
N ALA A 53 19.10 5.18 15.72
CA ALA A 53 19.69 4.63 14.50
C ALA A 53 20.30 3.25 14.80
N GLU A 54 20.24 2.35 13.82
CA GLU A 54 20.88 1.03 13.89
C GLU A 54 20.45 0.20 15.12
N VAL A 55 19.14 0.08 15.31
CA VAL A 55 18.59 -0.66 16.46
C VAL A 55 18.71 -2.16 16.21
N PRO A 56 19.45 -2.91 17.04
CA PRO A 56 19.45 -4.36 16.97
C PRO A 56 18.10 -4.88 17.42
N VAL A 57 17.44 -5.64 16.55
CA VAL A 57 16.28 -6.45 16.95
C VAL A 57 16.79 -7.61 17.81
N ALA A 58 16.05 -8.01 18.84
CA ALA A 58 16.51 -8.79 20.02
C ALA A 58 17.46 -9.97 19.74
N ASP A 59 17.40 -10.58 18.56
CA ASP A 59 18.28 -11.66 18.10
C ASP A 59 19.65 -11.24 17.50
N ARG A 60 20.10 -9.99 17.67
CA ARG A 60 21.41 -9.43 17.23
C ARG A 60 21.82 -9.70 15.76
N ARG A 61 20.95 -10.30 14.96
CA ARG A 61 21.18 -10.73 13.56
C ARG A 61 20.50 -9.83 12.54
N SER A 62 19.54 -9.01 12.95
CA SER A 62 18.92 -7.99 12.12
C SER A 62 18.95 -6.65 12.84
N VAL A 63 19.42 -5.65 12.13
CA VAL A 63 19.44 -4.25 12.56
C VAL A 63 18.43 -3.52 11.70
N THR A 64 17.56 -2.73 12.34
CA THR A 64 16.68 -1.80 11.63
C THR A 64 17.40 -0.47 11.47
N ASP A 65 17.38 0.10 10.26
CA ASP A 65 18.23 1.23 9.93
C ASP A 65 17.92 2.46 10.82
N ALA A 66 16.64 2.75 11.04
CA ALA A 66 16.21 3.70 12.06
C ALA A 66 14.88 3.28 12.69
N VAL A 67 14.72 3.48 13.99
CA VAL A 67 13.44 3.31 14.69
C VAL A 67 12.99 4.67 15.20
N VAL A 68 11.76 5.04 14.86
CA VAL A 68 11.12 6.26 15.35
C VAL A 68 10.00 5.86 16.29
N THR A 69 10.04 6.35 17.52
CA THR A 69 9.07 6.08 18.57
C THR A 69 8.19 7.31 18.79
N GLY A 70 6.90 7.15 18.57
CA GLY A 70 5.89 8.17 18.81
C GLY A 70 5.47 8.27 20.28
N PRO A 71 4.76 9.36 20.64
CA PRO A 71 4.32 9.62 22.02
C PRO A 71 3.39 8.54 22.60
N ASN A 72 2.70 7.78 21.73
CA ASN A 72 1.80 6.69 22.13
C ASN A 72 2.53 5.33 22.23
N GLY A 73 3.86 5.32 22.22
CA GLY A 73 4.66 4.09 22.21
C GLY A 73 4.65 3.33 20.88
N ILE A 74 4.12 3.95 19.80
CA ILE A 74 4.14 3.41 18.44
C ILE A 74 5.58 3.44 17.94
N ARG A 75 6.12 2.28 17.56
CA ARG A 75 7.49 2.16 17.05
C ARG A 75 7.45 1.84 15.56
N ILE A 76 8.01 2.73 14.74
CA ILE A 76 8.11 2.57 13.29
C ILE A 76 9.57 2.28 12.92
N GLY A 77 9.80 1.12 12.32
CA GLY A 77 11.12 0.70 11.85
C GLY A 77 11.31 1.08 10.39
N TRP A 78 12.10 2.11 10.13
CA TRP A 78 12.48 2.58 8.81
C TRP A 78 13.62 1.72 8.25
N GLU A 79 13.39 1.11 7.10
CA GLU A 79 14.34 0.23 6.40
C GLU A 79 14.64 0.80 5.00
N ILE A 80 15.80 1.42 4.82
CA ILE A 80 16.21 2.11 3.59
C ILE A 80 16.86 1.11 2.63
N GLN A 81 16.17 0.78 1.54
CA GLN A 81 16.63 -0.24 0.60
C GLN A 81 16.72 0.29 -0.84
N TYR A 82 17.90 0.80 -1.18
CA TYR A 82 18.21 1.32 -2.53
C TYR A 82 18.89 0.34 -3.47
N HIS A 83 19.35 -0.80 -2.95
CA HIS A 83 19.89 -1.90 -3.73
C HIS A 83 18.94 -3.09 -3.74
N HIS A 84 19.20 -4.06 -4.62
CA HIS A 84 18.37 -5.26 -4.71
C HIS A 84 18.41 -6.06 -3.40
N ILE A 85 17.22 -6.41 -2.90
CA ILE A 85 17.02 -7.35 -1.78
C ILE A 85 16.16 -8.53 -2.24
N SER A 86 16.33 -9.72 -1.65
CA SER A 86 15.43 -10.85 -1.97
C SER A 86 14.06 -10.65 -1.29
N PRO A 87 12.96 -11.11 -1.93
CA PRO A 87 11.65 -11.21 -1.29
C PRO A 87 11.66 -11.86 0.10
N SER A 88 12.35 -12.99 0.23
CA SER A 88 12.49 -13.74 1.49
C SER A 88 13.17 -12.92 2.59
N SER A 89 14.16 -12.10 2.23
CA SER A 89 14.84 -11.23 3.20
C SER A 89 13.95 -10.09 3.68
N VAL A 90 13.14 -9.50 2.79
CA VAL A 90 12.15 -8.47 3.15
C VAL A 90 11.14 -9.04 4.12
N HIS A 91 10.58 -10.21 3.79
CA HIS A 91 9.58 -10.87 4.62
C HIS A 91 10.14 -11.21 6.01
N ARG A 92 11.27 -11.92 6.07
CA ARG A 92 11.93 -12.31 7.34
C ARG A 92 12.24 -11.10 8.23
N ARG A 93 12.79 -10.02 7.68
CA ARG A 93 13.09 -8.80 8.44
C ARG A 93 11.83 -8.11 8.94
N SER A 94 10.79 -8.07 8.11
CA SER A 94 9.50 -7.48 8.48
C SER A 94 8.81 -8.26 9.59
N VAL A 95 8.79 -9.60 9.51
CA VAL A 95 8.24 -10.46 10.57
C VAL A 95 9.01 -10.26 11.87
N ASN A 96 10.34 -10.28 11.83
CA ASN A 96 11.16 -10.05 13.03
C ASN A 96 10.88 -8.67 13.66
N ALA A 97 10.73 -7.61 12.86
CA ALA A 97 10.35 -6.29 13.36
C ALA A 97 8.98 -6.34 14.08
N VAL A 98 7.97 -6.94 13.45
CA VAL A 98 6.62 -7.06 14.01
C VAL A 98 6.60 -7.85 15.31
N GLU A 99 7.32 -8.97 15.39
CA GLU A 99 7.46 -9.79 16.60
C GLU A 99 8.07 -9.00 17.78
N ASN A 100 8.86 -7.97 17.48
CA ASN A 100 9.47 -7.08 18.47
C ASN A 100 8.67 -5.77 18.68
N GLY A 101 7.42 -5.73 18.24
CA GLY A 101 6.52 -4.59 18.40
C GLY A 101 6.90 -3.38 17.53
N ILE A 102 7.67 -3.59 16.46
CA ILE A 102 8.08 -2.55 15.52
C ILE A 102 7.29 -2.72 14.22
N THR A 103 6.61 -1.67 13.79
CA THR A 103 5.92 -1.64 12.49
C THR A 103 6.93 -1.34 11.38
N PRO A 104 7.19 -2.25 10.44
CA PRO A 104 8.20 -2.03 9.40
C PRO A 104 7.70 -1.05 8.33
N LEU A 105 8.59 -0.17 7.87
CA LEU A 105 8.39 0.77 6.77
C LEU A 105 9.62 0.73 5.85
N TRP A 106 9.43 0.16 4.66
CA TRP A 106 10.52 0.02 3.69
C TRP A 106 10.56 1.19 2.71
N VAL A 107 11.72 1.81 2.53
CA VAL A 107 11.92 2.88 1.56
C VAL A 107 12.66 2.35 0.34
N ALA A 108 12.08 2.56 -0.86
CA ALA A 108 12.69 2.23 -2.14
C ALA A 108 12.83 3.46 -3.03
N LYS A 109 13.72 3.37 -4.03
CA LYS A 109 13.81 4.36 -5.12
C LYS A 109 13.36 3.81 -6.48
N ASP A 110 13.39 2.50 -6.65
CA ASP A 110 13.09 1.82 -7.91
C ASP A 110 11.67 1.22 -7.90
N ARG A 111 10.92 1.42 -9.00
CA ARG A 111 9.60 0.83 -9.26
C ARG A 111 9.65 -0.69 -9.44
N THR A 112 10.83 -1.28 -9.60
CA THR A 112 11.03 -2.74 -9.70
C THR A 112 11.43 -3.40 -8.39
N ALA A 113 11.58 -2.62 -7.30
CA ALA A 113 12.04 -3.12 -6.01
C ALA A 113 11.17 -4.28 -5.51
N SER A 114 11.83 -5.38 -5.12
CA SER A 114 11.17 -6.62 -4.68
C SER A 114 10.31 -6.46 -3.44
N LEU A 115 10.59 -5.46 -2.60
CA LEU A 115 9.85 -5.13 -1.38
C LEU A 115 8.45 -4.57 -1.63
N ILE A 116 8.20 -4.03 -2.84
CA ILE A 116 6.91 -3.45 -3.20
C ILE A 116 5.82 -4.52 -3.04
N ASP A 117 4.78 -4.15 -2.30
CA ASP A 117 3.61 -4.99 -1.96
C ASP A 117 3.92 -6.27 -1.17
N ARG A 118 5.10 -6.36 -0.53
CA ARG A 118 5.46 -7.48 0.38
C ARG A 118 5.53 -7.09 1.86
N ALA A 119 5.69 -5.80 2.11
CA ALA A 119 5.68 -5.18 3.43
C ALA A 119 5.22 -3.73 3.25
N PRO A 120 4.82 -3.00 4.30
CA PRO A 120 4.53 -1.57 4.18
C PRO A 120 5.73 -0.83 3.59
N TRP A 121 5.50 -0.07 2.53
CA TRP A 121 6.57 0.53 1.74
C TRP A 121 6.24 1.96 1.32
N ALA A 122 7.28 2.74 1.03
CA ALA A 122 7.21 4.04 0.41
C ALA A 122 8.28 4.13 -0.69
N ARG A 123 7.93 4.72 -1.83
CA ARG A 123 8.91 5.00 -2.90
C ARG A 123 9.18 6.48 -3.02
N VAL A 124 10.46 6.83 -3.07
CA VAL A 124 10.96 8.19 -3.33
C VAL A 124 11.66 8.25 -4.69
N ASP A 125 12.03 9.45 -5.14
CA ASP A 125 12.85 9.62 -6.34
C ASP A 125 14.30 9.17 -6.09
N ASP A 126 15.00 8.75 -7.15
CA ASP A 126 16.44 8.49 -7.06
C ASP A 126 17.21 9.81 -7.05
N MET A 127 17.59 10.25 -5.85
CA MET A 127 18.25 11.55 -5.61
C MET A 127 19.71 11.37 -5.19
N PRO A 128 20.64 12.23 -5.65
CA PRO A 128 22.00 12.24 -5.14
C PRO A 128 22.03 12.42 -3.61
N TRP A 129 23.01 11.82 -2.94
CA TRP A 129 23.11 11.91 -1.47
C TRP A 129 23.26 13.36 -0.96
N LYS A 130 23.91 14.23 -1.75
CA LYS A 130 24.07 15.66 -1.42
C LYS A 130 22.71 16.37 -1.36
N ASP A 131 21.89 16.18 -2.39
CA ASP A 131 20.52 16.72 -2.43
C ASP A 131 19.69 16.26 -1.20
N ILE A 132 19.86 15.00 -0.79
CA ILE A 132 19.18 14.45 0.39
C ILE A 132 19.66 15.16 1.67
N ALA A 133 20.98 15.29 1.84
CA ALA A 133 21.60 15.92 3.01
C ALA A 133 21.34 17.43 3.08
N ASP A 134 21.29 18.11 1.94
CA ASP A 134 21.03 19.55 1.83
C ASP A 134 19.54 19.90 2.03
N GLY A 135 18.70 18.90 2.34
CA GLY A 135 17.29 19.10 2.69
C GLY A 135 16.36 19.30 1.49
N LYS A 136 16.79 18.97 0.26
CA LYS A 136 15.90 19.02 -0.92
C LYS A 136 14.68 18.13 -0.70
N GLU A 137 13.50 18.58 -1.08
CA GLU A 137 12.25 17.86 -0.85
C GLU A 137 12.27 16.42 -1.38
N MET A 138 11.94 15.46 -0.52
CA MET A 138 11.83 14.05 -0.88
C MET A 138 10.36 13.64 -0.92
N VAL A 139 9.77 13.70 -2.11
CA VAL A 139 8.35 13.37 -2.33
C VAL A 139 8.15 11.86 -2.40
N ILE A 140 7.12 11.37 -1.72
CA ILE A 140 6.66 9.98 -1.83
C ILE A 140 5.86 9.82 -3.12
N ARG A 141 6.44 9.07 -4.06
CA ARG A 141 5.87 8.77 -5.38
C ARG A 141 4.98 7.54 -5.40
N GLY A 142 5.09 6.67 -4.39
CA GLY A 142 4.32 5.42 -4.30
C GLY A 142 4.33 4.87 -2.88
N GLY A 143 3.43 3.93 -2.61
CA GLY A 143 3.30 3.30 -1.29
C GLY A 143 2.40 4.05 -0.31
N TYR A 144 2.20 5.36 -0.47
CA TYR A 144 1.18 6.14 0.25
C TYR A 144 -0.04 6.40 -0.64
N ARG A 145 -1.25 6.14 -0.13
CA ARG A 145 -2.51 6.24 -0.89
C ARG A 145 -3.64 6.86 -0.08
N HIS A 146 -4.64 7.37 -0.80
CA HIS A 146 -5.90 7.88 -0.29
C HIS A 146 -7.06 7.07 -0.84
N LEU A 147 -8.07 6.84 0.00
CA LEU A 147 -9.31 6.21 -0.43
C LEU A 147 -10.18 7.26 -1.13
N GLN A 148 -10.68 6.95 -2.32
CA GLN A 148 -11.71 7.76 -2.95
C GLN A 148 -12.95 6.94 -3.24
N VAL A 149 -14.09 7.49 -2.82
CA VAL A 149 -15.40 6.87 -2.98
C VAL A 149 -16.24 7.76 -3.89
N TRP A 150 -16.81 7.19 -4.95
CA TRP A 150 -17.64 7.95 -5.89
C TRP A 150 -18.84 7.13 -6.36
N LYS A 151 -19.92 7.84 -6.68
CA LYS A 151 -21.06 7.23 -7.37
C LYS A 151 -20.72 7.16 -8.86
N CYS A 152 -20.94 6.01 -9.49
CA CYS A 152 -20.74 5.82 -10.91
C CYS A 152 -21.94 6.33 -11.72
N VAL A 153 -21.90 7.57 -12.20
CA VAL A 153 -22.95 8.17 -13.03
C VAL A 153 -22.34 8.85 -14.26
N PRO A 154 -23.13 9.23 -15.28
CA PRO A 154 -22.61 9.89 -16.48
C PRO A 154 -21.81 11.17 -16.24
N SER A 155 -22.10 11.88 -15.16
CA SER A 155 -21.40 13.12 -14.78
C SER A 155 -20.18 12.87 -13.87
N SER A 156 -19.80 11.63 -13.59
CA SER A 156 -18.66 11.33 -12.72
C SER A 156 -17.34 11.51 -13.46
N ASP A 157 -16.41 12.26 -12.86
CA ASP A 157 -15.05 12.42 -13.40
C ASP A 157 -14.25 11.10 -13.44
N ARG A 158 -14.68 10.10 -12.68
CA ARG A 158 -14.06 8.78 -12.58
C ARG A 158 -14.80 7.73 -13.41
N HIS A 159 -14.03 6.90 -14.11
CA HIS A 159 -14.54 5.79 -14.91
C HIS A 159 -15.20 4.71 -14.04
N CYS A 160 -16.06 3.91 -14.67
CA CYS A 160 -16.69 2.77 -14.03
C CYS A 160 -15.70 1.61 -13.88
N LEU A 161 -15.54 1.08 -12.66
CA LEU A 161 -14.64 -0.05 -12.38
C LEU A 161 -15.17 -1.39 -12.90
N VAL A 162 -16.50 -1.52 -13.08
CA VAL A 162 -17.14 -2.77 -13.53
C VAL A 162 -17.06 -2.93 -15.04
N SER A 163 -17.25 -1.84 -15.78
CA SER A 163 -17.23 -1.85 -17.24
C SER A 163 -15.90 -1.39 -17.80
N GLU A 164 -14.85 -1.31 -16.96
CA GLU A 164 -13.51 -0.82 -17.31
C GLU A 164 -13.55 0.50 -18.13
N GLY A 165 -14.47 1.40 -17.76
CA GLY A 165 -14.67 2.68 -18.42
C GLY A 165 -15.66 2.72 -19.59
N ALA A 166 -16.20 1.60 -20.06
CA ALA A 166 -17.16 1.55 -21.17
C ALA A 166 -18.62 1.91 -20.80
N GLY A 167 -18.85 2.69 -19.72
CA GLY A 167 -20.19 3.07 -19.30
C GLY A 167 -20.30 3.50 -17.84
N HIS A 168 -21.53 3.52 -17.32
CA HIS A 168 -21.84 3.89 -15.93
C HIS A 168 -22.77 2.86 -15.30
N CYS A 169 -22.37 2.25 -14.18
CA CYS A 169 -23.13 1.17 -13.54
C CYS A 169 -24.14 1.67 -12.48
N GLY A 170 -24.11 2.96 -12.10
CA GLY A 170 -24.98 3.53 -11.08
C GLY A 170 -24.68 3.11 -9.64
N ALA A 171 -23.64 2.30 -9.42
CA ALA A 171 -23.21 1.83 -8.11
C ALA A 171 -22.22 2.80 -7.43
N MET A 172 -21.85 2.50 -6.20
CA MET A 172 -20.76 3.19 -5.51
C MET A 172 -19.45 2.42 -5.74
N HIS A 173 -18.41 3.14 -6.15
CA HIS A 173 -17.06 2.62 -6.31
C HIS A 173 -16.16 3.20 -5.21
N ALA A 174 -15.21 2.38 -4.76
CA ALA A 174 -14.15 2.80 -3.86
C ALA A 174 -12.82 2.24 -4.37
N ASP A 175 -11.78 3.07 -4.40
CA ASP A 175 -10.45 2.65 -4.86
C ASP A 175 -9.36 3.53 -4.23
N TRP A 176 -8.13 3.01 -4.21
CA TRP A 176 -6.97 3.62 -3.57
C TRP A 176 -6.08 4.33 -4.57
N PHE A 177 -5.90 5.64 -4.42
CA PHE A 177 -5.15 6.49 -5.35
C PHE A 177 -3.92 7.11 -4.70
N VAL A 178 -2.84 7.27 -5.47
CA VAL A 178 -1.74 8.16 -5.06
C VAL A 178 -2.21 9.62 -5.08
N PRO A 179 -1.59 10.54 -4.31
CA PRO A 179 -2.06 11.92 -4.19
C PRO A 179 -2.28 12.64 -5.54
N ALA A 180 -1.36 12.46 -6.49
CA ALA A 180 -1.41 13.05 -7.83
C ALA A 180 -2.59 12.54 -8.71
N LEU A 181 -3.21 11.41 -8.35
CA LEU A 181 -4.36 10.84 -9.07
C LEU A 181 -5.69 11.03 -8.32
N CYS A 182 -5.66 11.71 -7.18
CA CYS A 182 -6.86 12.06 -6.44
C CYS A 182 -7.66 13.14 -7.17
N LEU A 183 -8.97 13.14 -6.97
CA LEU A 183 -9.88 14.18 -7.46
C LEU A 183 -10.66 14.78 -6.26
N PRO A 184 -10.52 16.09 -5.97
CA PRO A 184 -9.44 16.96 -6.45
C PRO A 184 -8.05 16.42 -6.04
N GLU A 185 -7.00 16.86 -6.73
CA GLU A 185 -5.62 16.46 -6.45
C GLU A 185 -5.27 16.75 -4.99
N LYS A 186 -4.64 15.77 -4.33
CA LYS A 186 -4.19 15.90 -2.93
C LYS A 186 -2.73 16.34 -2.93
N LYS A 187 -2.35 17.12 -1.91
CA LYS A 187 -0.96 17.56 -1.73
C LYS A 187 -0.02 16.35 -1.72
N PRO A 188 1.16 16.45 -2.37
CA PRO A 188 2.19 15.45 -2.24
C PRO A 188 2.55 15.20 -0.77
N VAL A 189 2.87 13.96 -0.44
CA VAL A 189 3.34 13.58 0.89
C VAL A 189 4.86 13.50 0.83
N HIS A 190 5.55 14.19 1.73
CA HIS A 190 7.00 14.15 1.81
C HIS A 190 7.45 13.06 2.81
N ILE A 191 8.71 12.65 2.75
CA ILE A 191 9.25 11.67 3.70
C ILE A 191 9.08 12.16 5.14
N GLU A 192 9.23 13.47 5.37
CA GLU A 192 9.09 14.08 6.69
C GLU A 192 7.67 14.02 7.23
N ASP A 193 6.67 14.23 6.36
CA ASP A 193 5.27 14.07 6.73
C ASP A 193 4.99 12.63 7.15
N LEU A 194 5.56 11.65 6.44
CA LEU A 194 5.36 10.24 6.76
C LEU A 194 6.09 9.85 8.06
N VAL A 195 7.29 10.38 8.34
CA VAL A 195 7.98 10.19 9.63
C VAL A 195 7.08 10.63 10.77
N LEU A 196 6.58 11.86 10.72
CA LEU A 196 5.73 12.39 11.77
C LEU A 196 4.42 11.59 11.90
N ARG A 197 3.67 11.46 10.79
CA ARG A 197 2.33 10.88 10.81
C ARG A 197 2.33 9.38 11.13
N SER A 198 3.34 8.63 10.69
CA SER A 198 3.44 7.20 11.03
C SER A 198 3.74 7.00 12.52
N ALA A 199 4.62 7.83 13.10
CA ALA A 199 4.94 7.77 14.52
C ALA A 199 3.78 8.26 15.42
N THR A 200 3.03 9.28 15.01
CA THR A 200 1.86 9.76 15.76
C THR A 200 0.63 8.86 15.61
N GLY A 201 0.62 7.95 14.64
CA GLY A 201 -0.50 7.06 14.33
C GLY A 201 -1.57 7.69 13.43
N GLU A 202 -1.32 8.88 12.88
CA GLU A 202 -2.16 9.52 11.87
C GLU A 202 -2.11 8.78 10.53
N SER A 203 -0.96 8.16 10.23
CA SER A 203 -0.76 7.30 9.07
C SER A 203 -0.52 5.86 9.53
N VAL A 204 -1.24 4.92 8.93
CA VAL A 204 -1.21 3.51 9.32
C VAL A 204 -1.01 2.62 8.10
N PRO A 205 -0.34 1.46 8.25
CA PRO A 205 -0.23 0.50 7.17
C PRO A 205 -1.55 -0.26 7.01
N VAL A 206 -1.96 -0.48 5.76
CA VAL A 206 -3.10 -1.30 5.39
C VAL A 206 -2.68 -2.33 4.35
N TYR A 207 -3.24 -3.53 4.47
CA TYR A 207 -3.13 -4.59 3.48
C TYR A 207 -4.47 -4.75 2.76
N VAL A 208 -4.46 -4.64 1.43
CA VAL A 208 -5.65 -4.83 0.60
C VAL A 208 -5.46 -6.08 -0.27
N PRO A 209 -6.22 -7.16 -0.04
CA PRO A 209 -6.17 -8.35 -0.88
C PRO A 209 -6.56 -8.03 -2.33
N SER A 210 -5.92 -8.67 -3.30
CA SER A 210 -6.29 -8.56 -4.71
C SER A 210 -7.57 -9.36 -4.98
N CYS A 211 -8.55 -8.75 -5.62
CA CYS A 211 -9.71 -9.46 -6.15
C CYS A 211 -9.23 -10.50 -7.17
N GLY A 212 -9.45 -11.79 -6.90
CA GLY A 212 -9.12 -12.91 -7.80
C GLY A 212 -7.90 -13.75 -7.41
N ASN A 213 -7.06 -13.31 -6.48
CA ASN A 213 -6.01 -14.16 -5.92
C ASN A 213 -5.78 -13.79 -4.45
N GLY A 214 -6.36 -14.57 -3.52
CA GLY A 214 -6.26 -14.32 -2.08
C GLY A 214 -4.83 -14.36 -1.51
N ARG A 215 -3.84 -14.74 -2.33
CA ARG A 215 -2.40 -14.74 -1.98
C ARG A 215 -1.66 -13.47 -2.39
N ALA A 216 -2.23 -12.70 -3.32
CA ALA A 216 -1.64 -11.45 -3.80
C ALA A 216 -2.44 -10.29 -3.19
N GLY A 217 -1.76 -9.37 -2.52
CA GLY A 217 -2.38 -8.16 -2.00
C GLY A 217 -1.36 -7.04 -1.96
N ARG A 218 -1.84 -5.83 -1.68
CA ARG A 218 -1.01 -4.63 -1.71
C ARG A 218 -0.87 -4.06 -0.32
N HIS A 219 0.38 -3.83 0.07
CA HIS A 219 0.69 -3.08 1.28
C HIS A 219 0.81 -1.61 0.92
N MET A 220 0.20 -0.75 1.72
CA MET A 220 0.24 0.69 1.53
C MET A 220 0.11 1.43 2.86
N TRP A 221 0.57 2.66 2.90
CA TRP A 221 0.31 3.63 3.96
C TRP A 221 -0.88 4.49 3.58
N VAL A 222 -1.75 4.73 4.55
CA VAL A 222 -2.96 5.52 4.37
C VAL A 222 -3.19 6.36 5.62
N SER A 223 -4.04 7.39 5.52
CA SER A 223 -4.50 8.09 6.71
C SER A 223 -5.40 7.19 7.57
N VAL A 224 -5.43 7.42 8.89
CA VAL A 224 -6.32 6.69 9.79
C VAL A 224 -7.80 6.86 9.40
N ASP A 225 -8.17 8.04 8.93
CA ASP A 225 -9.53 8.33 8.44
C ASP A 225 -9.88 7.48 7.21
N ASP A 226 -8.96 7.37 6.24
CA ASP A 226 -9.14 6.53 5.06
C ASP A 226 -9.22 5.05 5.44
N ARG A 227 -8.43 4.59 6.44
CA ARG A 227 -8.53 3.22 6.97
C ARG A 227 -9.91 2.97 7.58
N MET A 228 -10.40 3.87 8.43
CA MET A 228 -11.71 3.72 9.07
C MET A 228 -12.84 3.70 8.05
N LEU A 229 -12.77 4.58 7.04
CA LEU A 229 -13.75 4.58 5.94
C LEU A 229 -13.68 3.28 5.13
N TRP A 230 -12.49 2.76 4.88
CA TRP A 230 -12.32 1.46 4.22
C TRP A 230 -12.93 0.32 5.02
N GLU A 231 -12.66 0.26 6.33
CA GLU A 231 -13.22 -0.75 7.24
C GLU A 231 -14.75 -0.68 7.29
N GLU A 232 -15.34 0.52 7.23
CA GLU A 232 -16.79 0.71 7.11
C GLU A 232 -17.34 0.12 5.80
N ILE A 233 -16.63 0.34 4.69
CA ILE A 233 -17.07 -0.07 3.34
C ILE A 233 -16.87 -1.57 3.11
N ALA A 234 -15.72 -2.12 3.50
CA ALA A 234 -15.36 -3.51 3.29
C ALA A 234 -16.07 -4.46 4.29
N GLY A 235 -16.54 -3.93 5.43
CA GLY A 235 -17.10 -4.72 6.52
C GLY A 235 -16.02 -5.52 7.27
N GLU A 236 -16.38 -6.05 8.45
CA GLU A 236 -15.49 -6.85 9.29
C GLU A 236 -15.27 -8.26 8.69
N ARG A 237 -14.52 -8.36 7.59
CA ARG A 237 -13.94 -9.62 7.11
C ARG A 237 -12.64 -9.38 6.34
N THR A 238 -11.53 -9.66 6.99
CA THR A 238 -10.68 -10.84 6.73
C THR A 238 -9.39 -10.56 7.50
N PRO A 239 -9.06 -11.32 8.57
CA PRO A 239 -7.76 -11.19 9.21
C PRO A 239 -6.67 -11.34 8.15
N LEU A 240 -5.55 -10.64 8.35
CA LEU A 240 -4.36 -10.76 7.50
C LEU A 240 -4.17 -12.24 7.13
N PRO A 241 -4.06 -12.59 5.83
CA PRO A 241 -3.85 -13.98 5.48
C PRO A 241 -2.61 -14.48 6.25
N PRO A 242 -2.63 -15.71 6.79
CA PRO A 242 -1.42 -16.30 7.33
C PRO A 242 -0.33 -16.19 6.26
N VAL A 243 0.88 -15.88 6.73
CA VAL A 243 2.12 -15.79 5.96
C VAL A 243 2.05 -16.75 4.76
N PRO A 244 2.35 -16.29 3.53
CA PRO A 244 2.46 -17.21 2.40
C PRO A 244 3.41 -18.33 2.83
N VAL A 245 2.88 -19.55 2.98
CA VAL A 245 3.72 -20.75 2.95
C VAL A 245 4.50 -20.60 1.66
N GLU A 246 5.83 -20.63 1.80
CA GLU A 246 6.84 -20.50 0.75
C GLU A 246 6.20 -20.66 -0.63
N GLU A 247 6.10 -19.58 -1.42
CA GLU A 247 6.01 -19.80 -2.86
C GLU A 247 7.25 -20.64 -3.15
N ASP A 248 7.02 -21.94 -3.44
CA ASP A 248 8.06 -22.92 -3.76
C ASP A 248 9.14 -22.18 -4.51
N ASP A 249 10.31 -22.11 -3.89
CA ASP A 249 11.46 -21.41 -4.41
C ASP A 249 11.59 -21.83 -5.87
N ASP A 250 11.23 -20.94 -6.82
CA ASP A 250 10.92 -21.30 -8.23
C ASP A 250 11.85 -22.43 -8.67
N VAL A 251 11.30 -23.65 -8.87
CA VAL A 251 12.09 -24.86 -9.08
C VAL A 251 13.21 -24.55 -10.06
N ILE A 252 14.46 -24.71 -9.61
CA ILE A 252 15.63 -24.48 -10.45
C ILE A 252 15.51 -25.44 -11.64
N THR A 253 15.12 -24.90 -12.78
CA THR A 253 14.99 -25.64 -14.02
C THR A 253 16.25 -25.41 -14.83
N PHE A 254 16.91 -26.51 -15.20
CA PHE A 254 18.00 -26.46 -16.15
C PHE A 254 17.39 -26.25 -17.54
N ALA A 255 17.94 -25.32 -18.32
CA ALA A 255 17.41 -25.04 -19.66
C ALA A 255 17.65 -26.20 -20.66
N GLU A 256 18.33 -27.28 -20.24
CA GLU A 256 18.82 -28.41 -21.05
C GLU A 256 19.61 -28.01 -22.31
N GLN A 257 19.92 -26.74 -22.48
CA GLN A 257 20.74 -26.22 -23.58
C GLN A 257 22.20 -26.59 -23.34
N GLU A 258 22.84 -27.11 -24.39
CA GLU A 258 24.27 -27.36 -24.41
C GLU A 258 25.01 -26.06 -24.03
N ILE A 259 25.89 -26.16 -23.03
CA ILE A 259 26.60 -24.99 -22.50
C ILE A 259 27.47 -24.43 -23.63
N ASP A 260 27.07 -23.28 -24.17
CA ASP A 260 27.89 -22.52 -25.10
C ASP A 260 29.19 -22.13 -24.38
N ARG A 261 30.30 -22.75 -24.80
CA ARG A 261 31.65 -22.51 -24.24
C ARG A 261 32.33 -21.29 -24.87
N THR A 262 31.67 -20.63 -25.82
CA THR A 262 32.21 -19.50 -26.57
C THR A 262 31.78 -18.19 -25.91
N CYS A 263 32.75 -17.43 -25.38
CA CYS A 263 32.50 -16.10 -24.81
C CYS A 263 32.37 -15.07 -25.94
N ARG A 264 31.15 -14.58 -26.18
CA ARG A 264 30.83 -13.51 -27.16
C ARG A 264 30.65 -12.13 -26.51
N ALA A 265 31.28 -11.92 -25.36
CA ALA A 265 31.20 -10.66 -24.63
C ALA A 265 31.77 -9.51 -25.48
N GLY A 266 30.92 -8.60 -25.94
CA GLY A 266 31.29 -7.45 -26.79
C GLY A 266 30.86 -7.56 -28.25
N GLU A 267 30.28 -8.69 -28.68
CA GLU A 267 29.64 -8.79 -30.00
C GLU A 267 28.27 -8.10 -29.98
N GLU A 268 27.86 -7.42 -31.05
CA GLU A 268 26.50 -6.89 -31.16
C GLU A 268 25.50 -8.05 -31.30
N GLY A 269 24.66 -8.24 -30.28
CA GLY A 269 23.69 -9.33 -30.21
C GLY A 269 22.61 -9.10 -29.15
N TRP A 270 21.56 -9.92 -29.19
CA TRP A 270 20.37 -9.78 -28.35
C TRP A 270 20.63 -10.29 -26.91
N PHE A 271 21.25 -9.48 -26.06
CA PHE A 271 21.46 -9.80 -24.65
C PHE A 271 20.29 -9.34 -23.80
N VAL A 272 19.20 -10.10 -23.79
CA VAL A 272 18.03 -9.75 -22.97
C VAL A 272 18.02 -10.64 -21.73
N SER A 273 18.56 -10.14 -20.62
CA SER A 273 17.90 -10.43 -19.35
C SER A 273 16.58 -9.67 -19.40
N ASP A 274 15.44 -10.37 -19.34
CA ASP A 274 14.13 -9.73 -19.36
C ASP A 274 14.10 -8.58 -18.34
N ALA A 275 13.55 -7.44 -18.74
CA ALA A 275 13.32 -6.33 -17.84
C ALA A 275 12.58 -6.84 -16.60
N ARG A 276 13.01 -6.40 -15.41
CA ARG A 276 12.28 -6.70 -14.18
C ARG A 276 10.85 -6.17 -14.32
N PRO A 277 9.85 -6.90 -13.82
CA PRO A 277 8.48 -6.45 -13.94
C PRO A 277 8.34 -5.17 -13.12
N LEU A 278 7.73 -4.15 -13.73
CA LEU A 278 7.33 -2.95 -13.00
C LEU A 278 6.31 -3.37 -11.93
N ARG A 279 6.56 -3.01 -10.68
CA ARG A 279 5.70 -3.37 -9.53
C ARG A 279 4.84 -2.18 -9.11
N ASP A 280 5.47 -1.02 -8.93
CA ASP A 280 4.72 0.21 -8.70
C ASP A 280 4.23 0.80 -10.02
N LEU A 281 3.06 0.37 -10.48
CA LEU A 281 2.44 0.90 -11.70
C LEU A 281 1.74 2.26 -11.49
N GLY A 282 1.68 2.80 -10.26
CA GLY A 282 0.91 4.01 -9.94
C GLY A 282 -0.61 3.86 -10.18
N GLN A 283 -1.05 2.70 -10.66
CA GLN A 283 -2.44 2.41 -10.96
C GLN A 283 -3.29 2.39 -9.68
N PRO A 284 -4.60 2.68 -9.80
CA PRO A 284 -5.57 2.39 -8.75
C PRO A 284 -5.45 0.92 -8.31
N THR A 285 -5.78 0.63 -7.06
CA THR A 285 -5.48 -0.65 -6.42
C THR A 285 -6.61 -1.03 -5.51
N GLY A 286 -7.10 -2.27 -5.63
CA GLY A 286 -8.15 -2.76 -4.74
C GLY A 286 -9.51 -2.16 -5.07
N GLY A 287 -9.71 -1.76 -6.34
CA GLY A 287 -10.97 -1.26 -6.85
C GLY A 287 -12.11 -2.20 -6.48
N PHE A 288 -12.95 -1.74 -5.57
CA PHE A 288 -14.09 -2.48 -5.09
C PHE A 288 -15.36 -1.80 -5.60
N THR A 289 -16.22 -2.57 -6.24
CA THR A 289 -17.57 -2.11 -6.57
C THR A 289 -18.51 -2.71 -5.55
N LEU A 290 -19.15 -1.85 -4.75
CA LEU A 290 -20.25 -2.27 -3.91
C LEU A 290 -21.38 -2.77 -4.82
N PRO A 291 -21.74 -4.07 -4.79
CA PRO A 291 -22.78 -4.58 -5.66
C PRO A 291 -24.08 -3.84 -5.36
N ARG A 292 -24.70 -3.29 -6.41
CA ARG A 292 -26.11 -2.90 -6.37
C ARG A 292 -26.89 -4.14 -5.93
N MET A 293 -27.53 -4.10 -4.76
CA MET A 293 -28.80 -4.82 -4.66
C MET A 293 -29.74 -4.25 -5.72
N PRO A 294 -30.61 -5.07 -6.32
CA PRO A 294 -31.54 -4.61 -7.33
C PRO A 294 -32.31 -3.41 -6.78
N VAL A 295 -32.39 -2.37 -7.60
CA VAL A 295 -33.29 -1.25 -7.36
C VAL A 295 -34.69 -1.84 -7.26
N ARG A 296 -35.16 -2.17 -6.05
CA ARG A 296 -36.59 -2.19 -5.78
C ARG A 296 -37.00 -0.75 -5.96
N GLY A 297 -37.56 -0.46 -7.13
CA GLY A 297 -38.02 0.87 -7.49
C GLY A 297 -38.98 1.35 -6.42
N SER A 298 -38.52 2.26 -5.56
CA SER A 298 -39.37 3.36 -5.13
C SER A 298 -38.92 4.55 -5.96
N ARG A 299 -39.66 4.78 -7.05
CA ARG A 299 -39.53 5.99 -7.89
C ARG A 299 -40.09 7.23 -7.20
N ASP A 300 -40.50 7.14 -5.93
CA ASP A 300 -40.88 8.30 -5.14
C ASP A 300 -39.75 8.74 -4.22
N PRO A 301 -39.34 10.04 -4.24
CA PRO A 301 -38.56 10.61 -3.15
C PRO A 301 -39.42 10.48 -1.90
N MET A 302 -39.03 9.57 -1.01
CA MET A 302 -39.72 9.33 0.26
C MET A 302 -39.82 10.67 0.99
N ARG A 303 -41.00 11.29 0.96
CA ARG A 303 -41.30 12.53 1.68
C ARG A 303 -41.42 12.17 3.15
N ILE A 304 -40.27 12.12 3.81
CA ILE A 304 -40.18 11.86 5.24
C ILE A 304 -40.89 13.01 5.96
N THR A 305 -42.03 12.71 6.56
CA THR A 305 -42.79 13.66 7.36
C THR A 305 -42.06 13.95 8.67
N PRO A 306 -42.29 15.13 9.29
CA PRO A 306 -41.78 15.43 10.63
C PRO A 306 -42.20 14.39 11.68
N VAL A 307 -43.38 13.79 11.52
CA VAL A 307 -43.91 12.75 12.43
C VAL A 307 -43.10 11.45 12.31
N GLU A 308 -42.79 10.99 11.10
CA GLU A 308 -41.94 9.81 10.89
C GLU A 308 -40.52 10.03 11.40
N ARG A 309 -39.99 11.25 11.24
CA ARG A 309 -38.67 11.61 11.76
C ARG A 309 -38.65 11.64 13.29
N ALA A 310 -39.71 12.12 13.94
CA ALA A 310 -39.83 12.10 15.40
C ALA A 310 -39.98 10.67 15.94
N ALA A 311 -40.78 9.82 15.29
CA ALA A 311 -40.94 8.42 15.66
C ALA A 311 -39.62 7.63 15.52
N ALA A 312 -38.89 7.84 14.42
CA ALA A 312 -37.57 7.23 14.22
C ALA A 312 -36.52 7.73 15.23
N SER A 313 -36.58 9.00 15.62
CA SER A 313 -35.71 9.61 16.63
C SER A 313 -35.92 8.97 18.00
N ALA A 314 -37.18 8.76 18.39
CA ALA A 314 -37.54 8.06 19.62
C ALA A 314 -37.11 6.59 19.59
N ALA A 315 -37.38 5.87 18.48
CA ALA A 315 -37.02 4.45 18.35
C ALA A 315 -35.51 4.21 18.33
N LEU A 316 -34.75 5.13 17.72
CA LEU A 316 -33.30 5.02 17.62
C LEU A 316 -32.57 5.71 18.76
N GLY A 317 -33.24 6.44 19.65
CA GLY A 317 -32.64 7.14 20.80
C GLY A 317 -31.65 8.25 20.41
N CYS A 318 -31.88 8.95 19.30
CA CYS A 318 -31.01 10.02 18.80
C CYS A 318 -31.80 11.28 18.44
N PRO A 319 -31.16 12.45 18.38
CA PRO A 319 -31.80 13.66 17.88
C PRO A 319 -32.27 13.54 16.43
N THR A 320 -33.31 14.29 16.06
CA THR A 320 -33.92 14.26 14.71
C THR A 320 -32.98 14.72 13.59
N TRP A 321 -31.97 15.54 13.90
CA TRP A 321 -30.95 15.99 12.93
C TRP A 321 -29.87 14.94 12.65
N GLU A 322 -29.75 13.91 13.50
CA GLU A 322 -28.85 12.77 13.26
C GLU A 322 -29.44 11.74 12.30
N LEU A 323 -30.73 11.89 11.96
CA LEU A 323 -31.44 10.95 11.10
C LEU A 323 -31.29 11.28 9.62
N GLY A 324 -31.08 10.25 8.82
CA GLY A 324 -31.11 10.33 7.36
C GLY A 324 -31.45 8.99 6.72
N PRO A 325 -31.72 8.99 5.40
CA PRO A 325 -32.05 7.77 4.68
C PRO A 325 -30.81 6.90 4.49
N CYS A 326 -30.98 5.59 4.69
CA CYS A 326 -30.02 4.56 4.30
C CYS A 326 -29.69 4.67 2.81
N ALA A 327 -28.41 4.66 2.45
CA ALA A 327 -27.98 4.73 1.06
C ALA A 327 -28.38 3.50 0.22
N GLY A 328 -28.71 2.37 0.87
CA GLY A 328 -29.15 1.13 0.24
C GLY A 328 -30.66 1.06 0.03
N CYS A 329 -31.43 1.08 1.12
CA CYS A 329 -32.89 0.86 1.08
C CYS A 329 -33.75 2.12 1.29
N GLY A 330 -33.15 3.28 1.58
CA GLY A 330 -33.86 4.52 1.87
C GLY A 330 -34.49 4.61 3.27
N GLN A 331 -34.43 3.55 4.09
CA GLN A 331 -34.98 3.55 5.45
C GLN A 331 -34.28 4.58 6.35
N LEU A 332 -35.04 5.26 7.21
CA LEU A 332 -34.51 6.18 8.21
C LEU A 332 -33.59 5.46 9.21
N MET A 333 -32.39 6.01 9.39
CA MET A 333 -31.38 5.52 10.32
C MET A 333 -30.54 6.68 10.86
N ARG A 334 -29.73 6.44 11.88
CA ARG A 334 -28.69 7.37 12.32
C ARG A 334 -27.64 7.51 11.20
N ARG A 335 -27.74 8.59 10.42
CA ARG A 335 -26.87 8.87 9.27
C ARG A 335 -25.79 9.90 9.60
N TYR A 336 -26.03 10.74 10.60
CA TYR A 336 -25.14 11.82 11.00
C TYR A 336 -24.83 11.71 12.50
N GLY A 337 -23.77 12.38 12.97
CA GLY A 337 -23.35 12.38 14.37
C GLY A 337 -22.37 11.26 14.73
N ARG A 338 -22.16 11.03 16.04
CA ARG A 338 -21.11 10.15 16.60
C ARG A 338 -21.25 8.66 16.23
N TYR A 339 -22.44 8.24 15.79
CA TYR A 339 -22.75 6.87 15.35
C TYR A 339 -23.33 6.83 13.93
N ALA A 340 -22.90 7.79 13.10
CA ALA A 340 -23.27 7.85 11.69
C ALA A 340 -22.91 6.56 10.96
N ALA A 341 -23.83 6.05 10.15
CA ALA A 341 -23.54 4.98 9.21
C ALA A 341 -24.22 5.28 7.86
N MET A 342 -23.58 4.86 6.77
CA MET A 342 -24.14 5.07 5.43
C MET A 342 -25.23 4.06 5.06
N TYR A 343 -25.18 2.86 5.64
CA TYR A 343 -26.12 1.77 5.38
C TYR A 343 -26.79 1.27 6.67
N CYS A 344 -28.08 0.92 6.61
CA CYS A 344 -28.79 0.38 7.76
C CYS A 344 -28.29 -1.04 8.09
N ARG A 345 -28.59 -1.55 9.29
CA ARG A 345 -28.12 -2.88 9.74
C ARG A 345 -28.51 -4.00 8.77
N VAL A 346 -29.70 -3.93 8.18
CA VAL A 346 -30.20 -4.91 7.21
C VAL A 346 -29.42 -4.83 5.90
N CYS A 347 -29.27 -3.62 5.31
CA CYS A 347 -28.46 -3.45 4.12
C CYS A 347 -26.99 -3.83 4.34
N ARG A 348 -26.45 -3.59 5.54
CA ARG A 348 -25.11 -4.04 5.92
C ARG A 348 -25.01 -5.57 5.94
N ALA A 349 -25.95 -6.27 6.56
CA ALA A 349 -25.96 -7.74 6.58
C ALA A 349 -25.94 -8.32 5.16
N VAL A 350 -26.77 -7.75 4.26
CA VAL A 350 -26.84 -8.21 2.88
C VAL A 350 -25.60 -7.85 2.05
N LEU A 351 -25.03 -6.65 2.24
CA LEU A 351 -23.75 -6.28 1.62
C LEU A 351 -22.61 -7.21 2.06
N ASN A 352 -22.68 -7.70 3.29
CA ASN A 352 -21.67 -8.58 3.89
C ASN A 352 -21.93 -10.07 3.65
N GLY A 353 -22.95 -10.44 2.86
CA GLY A 353 -23.29 -11.83 2.54
C GLY A 353 -23.73 -12.67 3.76
N GLN A 354 -24.39 -12.04 4.74
CA GLN A 354 -25.01 -12.71 5.89
C GLN A 354 -26.53 -12.82 5.75
#